data_AF-A0A0W8DN55-F1
#
_entry.id   AF-A0A0W8DN55-F1
#
_cell.length_a   1.000
_cell.length_b   1.000
_cell.length_c   1.000
_cell.angle_alpha   90.00
_cell.angle_beta   90.00
_cell.angle_gamma   90.00
#
_symmetry.space_group_name_H-M   'P 1'
#
loop_
_entity.id
_entity.type
_entity.pdbx_description
1 polymer ?
#
loop_
_entity_poly.entity_id
_entity_poly.type
_entity_poly.pdbx_seq_one_letter_code
_entity_poly.pdbx_strand_id
1 'polypeptide(L)'
;MAWICNRLQVVVATIAFGLGINKPDVRFVIHFTLSKVQSIEGYYQESGRAGRDGKSARCVLMYKPSDVLRVCNIVQAEVGGMLTLRSMIKYCEELSQCRQSTMAAYFGEDFESDAICGGACDNCKRDIDTEDTIDLSEHSKALIAITEDAKKL
;
A
#
# COMPACT_ATOMS: atom_id res chain seq x y z
N MET A 1 27.96 10.35 -1.05
CA MET A 1 26.49 10.45 -0.96
C MET A 1 25.97 11.65 -1.78
N ALA A 2 25.90 11.51 -3.11
CA ALA A 2 25.52 12.62 -4.01
C ALA A 2 24.05 13.09 -3.82
N TRP A 3 23.14 12.19 -3.47
CA TRP A 3 21.74 12.51 -3.18
C TRP A 3 21.55 13.31 -1.88
N ILE A 4 22.28 12.96 -0.81
CA ILE A 4 22.19 13.70 0.47
C ILE A 4 22.61 15.16 0.26
N CYS A 5 23.63 15.40 -0.56
CA CYS A 5 24.13 16.73 -0.91
C CYS A 5 23.35 17.42 -2.05
N ASN A 6 22.14 16.94 -2.39
CA ASN A 6 21.29 17.52 -3.44
C ASN A 6 21.90 17.55 -4.86
N ARG A 7 22.93 16.74 -5.14
CA ARG A 7 23.49 16.58 -6.50
C ARG A 7 22.70 15.61 -7.37
N LEU A 8 21.92 14.74 -6.74
CA LEU A 8 20.98 13.83 -7.40
C LEU A 8 19.59 14.11 -6.85
N GLN A 9 18.60 14.13 -7.72
CA GLN A 9 17.21 14.37 -7.34
C GLN A 9 16.53 13.11 -6.79
N VAL A 10 16.82 11.96 -7.39
CA VAL A 10 16.12 10.70 -7.11
C VAL A 10 17.13 9.60 -6.85
N VAL A 11 16.78 8.71 -5.92
CA VAL A 11 17.45 7.43 -5.73
C VAL A 11 16.42 6.33 -5.94
N VAL A 12 16.77 5.36 -6.77
CA VAL A 12 16.00 4.13 -6.94
C VAL A 12 16.67 3.07 -6.07
N ALA A 13 15.91 2.52 -5.13
CA ALA A 13 16.44 1.69 -4.07
C ALA A 13 15.56 0.48 -3.75
N THR A 14 16.16 -0.48 -3.05
CA THR A 14 15.46 -1.58 -2.38
C THR A 14 15.37 -1.29 -0.88
N ILE A 15 14.71 -2.17 -0.10
CA ILE A 15 14.62 -2.06 1.38
C ILE A 15 16.01 -1.89 2.03
N ALA A 16 17.06 -2.42 1.41
CA ALA A 16 18.43 -2.31 1.91
C ALA A 16 18.92 -0.86 2.06
N PHE A 17 18.30 0.10 1.38
CA PHE A 17 18.62 1.53 1.50
C PHE A 17 18.00 2.20 2.75
N GLY A 18 17.35 1.43 3.63
CA GLY A 18 16.58 1.98 4.73
C GLY A 18 17.35 2.35 6.01
N LEU A 19 18.47 1.69 6.30
CA LEU A 19 19.20 1.92 7.55
C LEU A 19 20.06 3.20 7.48
N GLY A 20 19.83 4.14 8.39
CA GLY A 20 20.68 5.32 8.57
C GLY A 20 20.39 6.52 7.66
N ILE A 21 19.36 6.48 6.82
CA ILE A 21 18.97 7.64 6.02
C ILE A 21 18.10 8.58 6.86
N ASN A 22 18.66 9.74 7.19
CA ASN A 22 17.97 10.82 7.87
C ASN A 22 18.06 12.14 7.08
N LYS A 23 17.57 12.14 5.83
CA LYS A 23 17.42 13.36 5.05
C LYS A 23 16.05 13.97 5.37
N PRO A 24 15.97 15.19 5.94
CA PRO A 24 14.69 15.74 6.40
C PRO A 24 13.80 16.22 5.24
N ASP A 25 14.40 16.63 4.13
CA ASP A 25 13.78 17.32 3.00
C ASP A 25 13.32 16.38 1.86
N VAL A 26 12.96 15.13 2.18
CA VAL A 26 12.42 14.19 1.19
C VAL A 26 10.97 14.54 0.85
N ARG A 27 10.72 14.94 -0.41
CA ARG A 27 9.40 15.40 -0.87
C ARG A 27 8.48 14.34 -1.40
N PHE A 28 9.02 13.22 -1.86
CA PHE A 28 8.20 12.12 -2.32
C PHE A 28 8.89 10.78 -2.09
N VAL A 29 8.06 9.75 -1.84
CA VAL A 29 8.45 8.34 -1.81
C VAL A 29 7.48 7.61 -2.73
N ILE A 30 8.02 6.89 -3.72
CA ILE A 30 7.24 6.14 -4.70
C ILE A 30 7.59 4.67 -4.56
N HIS A 31 6.59 3.86 -4.24
CA HIS A 31 6.71 2.41 -4.21
C HIS A 31 6.27 1.88 -5.56
N PHE A 32 7.24 1.40 -6.34
CA PHE A 32 7.03 0.92 -7.71
C PHE A 32 6.32 -0.44 -7.77
N THR A 33 6.44 -1.25 -6.72
CA THR A 33 5.88 -2.61 -6.64
C THR A 33 5.44 -2.91 -5.22
N LEU A 34 4.43 -3.76 -5.08
CA LEU A 34 4.05 -4.33 -3.77
C LEU A 34 5.12 -5.24 -3.14
N SER A 35 6.02 -5.81 -3.95
CA SER A 35 6.87 -6.96 -3.56
C SER A 35 7.86 -6.73 -2.42
N LYS A 36 8.03 -5.48 -1.96
CA LYS A 36 8.90 -5.15 -0.82
C LYS A 36 8.12 -4.64 0.39
N VAL A 37 6.92 -4.15 0.13
CA VAL A 37 5.95 -3.67 1.11
C VAL A 37 5.02 -4.84 1.46
N GLN A 38 5.61 -5.86 2.08
CA GLN A 38 4.91 -7.13 2.37
C GLN A 38 3.85 -6.99 3.49
N SER A 39 3.76 -5.79 4.07
CA SER A 39 2.87 -5.48 5.17
C SER A 39 2.61 -3.97 5.23
N ILE A 40 1.55 -3.61 5.95
CA ILE A 40 1.18 -2.22 6.19
C ILE A 40 2.25 -1.53 7.05
N GLU A 41 2.89 -2.24 7.98
CA GLU A 41 4.00 -1.73 8.80
C GLU A 41 5.23 -1.37 7.95
N GLY A 42 5.58 -2.25 7.01
CA GLY A 42 6.66 -1.98 6.06
C GLY A 42 6.37 -0.72 5.25
N TYR A 43 5.14 -0.59 4.74
CA TYR A 43 4.73 0.60 4.00
C TYR A 43 4.84 1.86 4.85
N TYR A 44 4.35 1.78 6.08
CA TYR A 44 4.36 2.89 7.02
C TYR A 44 5.78 3.36 7.32
N GLN A 45 6.71 2.42 7.58
CA GLN A 45 8.11 2.73 7.85
C GLN A 45 8.83 3.32 6.63
N GLU A 46 8.56 2.80 5.44
CA GLU A 46 9.20 3.25 4.19
C GLU A 46 8.68 4.63 3.75
N SER A 47 7.36 4.81 3.75
CA SER A 47 6.70 6.07 3.41
C SER A 47 7.00 7.18 4.42
N GLY A 48 7.17 6.86 5.71
CA GLY A 48 7.56 7.78 6.79
C GLY A 48 8.97 8.39 6.68
N ARG A 49 9.70 8.08 5.60
CA ARG A 49 10.95 8.79 5.23
C ARG A 49 10.68 10.13 4.57
N ALA A 50 9.48 10.33 4.01
CA ALA A 50 9.06 11.59 3.44
C ALA A 50 8.73 12.61 4.54
N GLY A 51 8.96 13.90 4.29
CA GLY A 51 8.34 14.95 5.12
C GLY A 51 8.84 15.11 6.55
N ARG A 52 10.04 14.64 6.90
CA ARG A 52 10.58 14.77 8.27
C ARG A 52 10.87 16.20 8.72
N ASP A 53 10.89 17.15 7.78
CA ASP A 53 10.94 18.59 8.02
C ASP A 53 9.57 19.21 8.37
N GLY A 54 8.51 18.39 8.47
CA GLY A 54 7.14 18.83 8.75
C GLY A 54 6.43 19.49 7.56
N LYS A 55 7.09 19.59 6.39
CA LYS A 55 6.48 20.14 5.18
C LYS A 55 5.76 19.04 4.41
N SER A 56 4.76 19.46 3.63
CA SER A 56 4.01 18.56 2.76
C SER A 56 4.93 17.69 1.90
N ALA A 57 4.60 16.40 1.87
CA ALA A 57 5.28 15.40 1.07
C ALA A 57 4.25 14.40 0.53
N ARG A 58 4.62 13.66 -0.53
CA ARG A 58 3.73 12.70 -1.19
C ARG A 58 4.25 11.28 -1.10
N CYS A 59 3.40 10.37 -0.66
CA CYS A 59 3.68 8.94 -0.67
C CYS A 59 2.77 8.30 -1.71
N VAL A 60 3.36 7.65 -2.71
CA VAL A 60 2.63 7.01 -3.82
C VAL A 60 2.94 5.53 -3.82
N LEU A 61 1.90 4.71 -3.89
CA LEU A 61 1.99 3.27 -4.03
C LEU A 61 1.40 2.86 -5.39
N MET A 62 2.21 2.23 -6.24
CA MET A 62 1.76 1.69 -7.51
C MET A 62 1.29 0.25 -7.30
N TYR A 63 -0.03 0.05 -7.23
CA TYR A 63 -0.66 -1.27 -7.10
C TYR A 63 -0.96 -1.88 -8.46
N LYS A 64 -0.57 -3.14 -8.65
CA LYS A 64 -0.98 -3.98 -9.79
C LYS A 64 -1.38 -5.36 -9.27
N PRO A 65 -2.56 -5.89 -9.63
CA PRO A 65 -2.97 -7.23 -9.22
C PRO A 65 -1.97 -8.33 -9.61
N SER A 66 -1.26 -8.16 -10.74
CA SER A 66 -0.22 -9.10 -11.18
C SER A 66 0.98 -9.19 -10.23
N ASP A 67 1.25 -8.15 -9.44
CA ASP A 67 2.34 -8.17 -8.48
C ASP A 67 2.02 -9.04 -7.27
N VAL A 68 0.73 -9.22 -6.95
CA VAL A 68 0.26 -10.04 -5.81
C VAL A 68 0.79 -11.46 -5.92
N LEU A 69 0.70 -12.10 -7.09
CA LEU A 69 1.20 -13.46 -7.31
C LEU A 69 2.70 -13.58 -7.05
N ARG A 70 3.48 -12.55 -7.43
CA ARG A 70 4.92 -12.52 -7.15
C ARG A 70 5.18 -12.42 -5.65
N VAL A 71 4.42 -11.58 -4.95
CA VAL A 71 4.58 -11.41 -3.49
C VAL A 71 4.15 -12.67 -2.74
N CYS A 72 3.05 -13.31 -3.15
CA CYS A 72 2.57 -14.58 -2.58
C CYS A 72 3.69 -15.62 -2.49
N ASN A 73 4.46 -15.81 -3.57
CA ASN A 73 5.57 -16.76 -3.61
C ASN A 73 6.72 -16.39 -2.65
N ILE A 74 6.93 -15.10 -2.37
CA ILE A 74 7.95 -14.62 -1.44
C ILE A 74 7.50 -14.87 0.01
N VAL A 75 6.27 -14.51 0.34
CA VAL A 75 5.73 -14.60 1.71
C VAL A 75 5.27 -15.99 2.11
N GLN A 76 5.17 -16.94 1.16
CA GLN A 76 4.62 -18.28 1.42
C GLN A 76 5.41 -19.05 2.51
N ALA A 77 6.72 -18.80 2.62
CA ALA A 77 7.57 -19.44 3.62
C ALA A 77 7.54 -18.73 4.98
N GLU A 78 6.95 -17.54 5.08
CA GLU A 78 6.93 -16.73 6.30
C GLU A 78 5.67 -17.02 7.12
N VAL A 79 5.83 -17.21 8.43
CA VAL A 79 4.71 -17.41 9.35
C VAL A 79 3.88 -16.12 9.39
N GLY A 80 2.62 -16.21 8.96
CA GLY A 80 1.72 -15.05 8.91
C GLY A 80 1.90 -14.14 7.69
N GLY A 81 2.87 -14.40 6.81
CA GLY A 81 3.14 -13.55 5.64
C GLY A 81 1.96 -13.44 4.66
N MET A 82 1.13 -14.49 4.56
CA MET A 82 -0.09 -14.43 3.75
C MET A 82 -1.18 -13.56 4.39
N LEU A 83 -1.22 -13.44 5.73
CA LEU A 83 -2.16 -12.56 6.42
C LEU A 83 -1.75 -11.09 6.23
N THR A 84 -0.47 -10.78 6.38
CA THR A 84 0.04 -9.41 6.17
C THR A 84 -0.14 -8.96 4.73
N LEU A 85 0.10 -9.85 3.75
CA LEU A 85 -0.14 -9.58 2.34
C LEU A 85 -1.62 -9.29 2.07
N ARG A 86 -2.56 -10.07 2.64
CA ARG A 86 -3.99 -9.81 2.50
C ARG A 86 -4.39 -8.44 3.05
N SER A 87 -3.83 -8.03 4.19
CA SER A 87 -4.06 -6.69 4.74
C SER A 87 -3.56 -5.60 3.79
N MET A 88 -2.39 -5.79 3.18
CA MET A 88 -1.84 -4.85 2.21
C MET A 88 -2.68 -4.78 0.92
N ILE A 89 -3.18 -5.90 0.43
CA ILE A 89 -4.10 -5.96 -0.72
C ILE A 89 -5.37 -5.18 -0.40
N LYS A 90 -5.98 -5.46 0.77
CA LYS A 90 -7.17 -4.74 1.24
C LYS A 90 -6.92 -3.24 1.33
N TYR A 91 -5.75 -2.82 1.83
CA TYR A 91 -5.37 -1.41 1.86
C TYR A 91 -5.31 -0.81 0.45
N CYS A 92 -4.80 -1.53 -0.56
CA CYS A 92 -4.72 -1.01 -1.94
C CYS A 92 -6.08 -0.94 -2.64
N GLU A 93 -6.94 -1.92 -2.39
CA GLU A 93 -8.26 -2.05 -3.00
C GLU A 93 -9.32 -1.20 -2.29
N GLU A 94 -9.05 -0.71 -1.08
CA GLU A 94 -9.94 0.23 -0.40
C GLU A 94 -10.01 1.56 -1.14
N LEU A 95 -11.23 1.94 -1.52
CA LEU A 95 -11.54 3.07 -2.40
C LEU A 95 -12.27 4.21 -1.68
N SER A 96 -12.91 3.91 -0.55
CA SER A 96 -13.85 4.81 0.13
C SER A 96 -13.26 5.35 1.43
N GLN A 97 -12.61 4.50 2.22
CA GLN A 97 -12.12 4.89 3.54
C GLN A 97 -10.86 5.74 3.47
N CYS A 98 -10.72 6.68 4.40
CA CYS A 98 -9.51 7.49 4.52
C CYS A 98 -8.27 6.60 4.73
N ARG A 99 -7.22 6.82 3.92
CA ARG A 99 -5.97 6.05 4.00
C ARG A 99 -5.31 6.06 5.39
N GLN A 100 -5.38 7.18 6.11
CA GLN A 100 -4.80 7.29 7.45
C GLN A 100 -5.66 6.57 8.49
N SER A 101 -6.99 6.61 8.35
CA SER A 101 -7.90 5.86 9.23
C SER A 101 -7.68 4.36 9.07
N THR A 102 -7.57 3.87 7.83
CA THR A 102 -7.25 2.45 7.56
C THR A 102 -5.88 2.05 8.16
N MET A 103 -4.89 2.94 8.09
CA MET A 103 -3.56 2.73 8.67
C MET A 103 -3.63 2.65 10.20
N ALA A 104 -4.34 3.58 10.84
CA ALA A 104 -4.51 3.60 12.29
C ALA A 104 -5.26 2.36 12.82
N ALA A 105 -6.35 1.99 12.15
CA ALA A 105 -7.13 0.80 12.50
C ALA A 105 -6.27 -0.48 12.44
N TYR A 106 -5.31 -0.54 11.51
CA TYR A 106 -4.37 -1.66 11.43
C TYR A 106 -3.46 -1.77 12.67
N PHE A 107 -3.07 -0.64 13.28
CA PHE A 107 -2.27 -0.61 14.51
C PHE A 107 -3.12 -0.68 15.79
N GLY A 108 -4.44 -0.80 15.68
CA GLY A 108 -5.35 -0.82 16.84
C GLY A 108 -5.52 0.55 17.49
N GLU A 109 -5.27 1.63 16.75
CA GLU A 109 -5.49 3.00 17.22
C GLU A 109 -6.88 3.48 16.77
N ASP A 110 -7.73 3.86 17.72
CA ASP A 110 -9.05 4.41 17.45
C ASP A 110 -8.95 5.92 17.21
N PHE A 111 -9.19 6.36 15.97
CA PHE A 111 -9.27 7.77 15.64
C PHE A 111 -10.47 8.10 14.75
N GLU A 112 -11.08 9.25 14.99
CA GLU A 112 -12.05 9.84 14.07
C GLU A 112 -11.32 10.37 12.82
N SER A 113 -11.75 9.93 11.64
CA SER A 113 -11.05 10.07 10.35
C SER A 113 -10.70 11.51 9.96
N ASP A 114 -11.54 12.45 10.37
CA ASP A 114 -11.52 13.82 9.85
C ASP A 114 -10.48 14.69 10.54
N ALA A 115 -10.14 14.37 11.80
CA ALA A 115 -9.20 15.15 12.59
C ALA A 115 -7.73 14.98 12.14
N ILE A 116 -7.37 13.82 11.59
CA ILE A 116 -5.96 13.47 11.31
C ILE A 116 -5.57 13.70 9.84
N CYS A 117 -6.46 13.35 8.91
CA CYS A 117 -6.14 13.41 7.48
C CYS A 117 -6.23 14.82 6.91
N GLY A 118 -7.16 15.65 7.41
CA GLY A 118 -7.41 16.98 6.84
C GLY A 118 -7.68 16.95 5.33
N GLY A 119 -8.24 15.83 4.82
CA GLY A 119 -8.49 15.63 3.40
C GLY A 119 -7.24 15.46 2.51
N ALA A 120 -6.09 15.08 3.07
CA ALA A 120 -4.84 15.02 2.31
C ALA A 120 -4.70 13.79 1.38
N CYS A 121 -5.36 12.67 1.69
CA CYS A 121 -5.24 11.43 0.93
C CYS A 121 -6.10 11.39 -0.36
N ASP A 122 -5.84 10.39 -1.20
CA ASP A 122 -6.57 10.15 -2.46
C ASP A 122 -8.05 9.82 -2.22
N ASN A 123 -8.36 8.94 -1.27
CA ASN A 123 -9.74 8.55 -0.99
C ASN A 123 -10.57 9.72 -0.44
N CYS A 124 -10.01 10.57 0.44
CA CYS A 124 -10.71 11.78 0.92
C CYS A 124 -10.94 12.85 -0.17
N LYS A 125 -10.19 12.78 -1.27
CA LYS A 125 -10.34 13.70 -2.42
C LYS A 125 -11.16 13.09 -3.54
N ARG A 126 -11.54 11.82 -3.41
CA ARG A 126 -12.37 11.14 -4.39
C ARG A 126 -13.79 11.65 -4.27
N ASP A 127 -14.39 11.94 -5.41
CA ASP A 127 -15.81 12.24 -5.48
C ASP A 127 -16.57 10.90 -5.45
N ILE A 128 -17.32 10.67 -4.36
CA ILE A 128 -17.96 9.38 -4.05
C ILE A 128 -19.24 9.16 -4.89
N ASP A 129 -19.69 10.17 -5.64
CA ASP A 129 -20.92 10.13 -6.45
C ASP A 129 -20.91 9.09 -7.61
N THR A 130 -19.90 8.22 -7.68
CA THR A 130 -19.66 7.27 -8.78
C THR A 130 -19.39 5.81 -8.36
N GLU A 131 -19.56 5.44 -7.09
CA GLU A 131 -19.42 4.02 -6.70
C GLU A 131 -20.67 3.21 -7.08
N ASP A 132 -20.73 2.81 -8.36
CA ASP A 132 -21.64 1.77 -8.82
C ASP A 132 -21.33 0.46 -8.08
N THR A 133 -22.25 0.00 -7.24
CA THR A 133 -22.16 -1.34 -6.67
C THR A 133 -22.45 -2.35 -7.77
N ILE A 134 -21.43 -3.08 -8.21
CA ILE A 134 -21.55 -4.11 -9.24
C ILE A 134 -21.76 -5.46 -8.56
N ASP A 135 -22.83 -6.17 -8.93
CA ASP A 135 -23.04 -7.55 -8.52
C ASP A 135 -22.08 -8.49 -9.27
N LEU A 136 -21.17 -9.12 -8.52
CA LEU A 136 -20.18 -10.09 -9.03
C LEU A 136 -20.57 -11.55 -8.75
N SER A 137 -21.82 -11.83 -8.36
CA SER A 137 -22.28 -13.18 -8.01
C SER A 137 -22.12 -14.17 -9.17
N GLU A 138 -22.52 -13.78 -10.38
CA GLU A 138 -22.41 -14.65 -11.57
C GLU A 138 -20.96 -14.89 -11.98
N HIS A 139 -20.10 -13.87 -11.88
CA HIS A 139 -18.67 -14.00 -12.09
C HIS A 139 -18.03 -14.99 -11.11
N SER A 140 -18.43 -14.92 -9.83
CA SER A 140 -17.94 -15.81 -8.78
C SER A 140 -18.38 -17.26 -9.02
N LYS A 141 -19.64 -17.49 -9.40
CA LYS A 141 -20.15 -18.83 -9.77
C LYS A 141 -19.38 -19.42 -10.95
N ALA A 142 -19.12 -18.62 -11.98
CA ALA A 142 -18.36 -19.06 -13.15
C ALA A 142 -16.92 -19.47 -12.78
N LEU A 143 -16.24 -18.70 -11.93
CA LEU A 143 -14.90 -19.04 -11.45
C LEU A 143 -14.89 -20.34 -10.62
N ILE A 144 -15.88 -20.53 -9.74
CA ILE A 144 -16.02 -21.78 -8.97
C ILE A 144 -16.18 -22.98 -9.90
N ALA A 145 -17.11 -22.89 -10.88
CA ALA A 145 -17.34 -23.97 -11.84
C ALA A 145 -16.07 -24.36 -12.60
N ILE A 146 -15.29 -23.38 -13.09
CA ILE A 146 -14.02 -23.62 -13.78
C ILE A 146 -13.03 -24.36 -12.85
N THR A 147 -12.92 -23.95 -11.58
CA THR A 147 -12.01 -24.60 -10.63
C THR A 147 -12.45 -26.01 -10.25
N GLU A 148 -13.76 -26.29 -10.22
CA GLU A 148 -14.30 -27.63 -9.96
C GLU A 148 -14.04 -28.57 -11.14
N ASP A 149 -14.20 -28.09 -12.38
CA ASP A 149 -13.90 -28.88 -13.56
C ASP A 149 -12.40 -29.16 -13.70
N ALA A 150 -11.54 -28.19 -13.38
CA ALA A 150 -10.09 -28.38 -13.38
C ALA A 150 -9.61 -29.44 -12.37
N LYS A 151 -10.35 -29.70 -11.28
CA LYS A 151 -10.04 -30.76 -10.30
C LYS A 151 -10.39 -32.17 -10.79
N LYS A 152 -11.22 -32.30 -11.83
CA LYS A 152 -11.64 -33.59 -12.40
C LYS A 152 -10.66 -34.09 -13.47
N LEU A 153 -9.76 -33.22 -13.94
CA LEU A 153 -8.64 -33.53 -14.83
C LEU A 153 -7.46 -34.09 -14.02
#